data_AF-A0A2V7YIM9-F1
#
_entry.id   AF-A0A2V7YIM9-F1
#
_cell.length_a   1.000
_cell.length_b   1.000
_cell.length_c   1.000
_cell.angle_alpha   90.00
_cell.angle_beta   90.00
_cell.angle_gamma   90.00
#
_symmetry.space_group_name_H-M   'P 1'
#
loop_
_entity.id
_entity.type
_entity.pdbx_description
1 polymer ?
#
loop_
_entity_poly.entity_id
_entity_poly.type
_entity_poly.pdbx_seq_one_letter_code
_entity_poly.pdbx_strand_id
1 'polypeptide(L)'
;MGTGLGDITITQTEALNHERALRRWNEFWAAAERCSALQVHLDGNVDPAAPRHPDEFPIGSEEWIEAKYAWEEFWAAKSDSLQRYLEEAAAIQGEAVPPSSGSAKLTSIRQKLNRIRALNKKWGCPDEPWASVSPNLLWNIANIPASQISMIGKIVGPAVAPVAACASFGVAAKMAVDAIRLGDATAAVIGMTDPPPHPMVISAFYNANVLSADADVSRPLTALKGTHVAGGSCVWIVGDADAMMAHGFRPLGMEIVGVGTSSDAHHIITPSKGGPQLAIKAAMENVEATDVTTWLHPDVIFTARKGTFGHGMSVGGGWELTAQHLGMAKGRLYPMALTEGELHADVQVHQAKFVQAQGCEVERGYSGKLSMGVGGINSCVISRPWDPQYIEQHLAARAHASAR
;
A
#
# COMPACT_ATOMS: atom_id res chain seq x y z
N MET A 1 0.67 -3.45 7.38
CA MET A 1 1.19 -2.19 6.79
C MET A 1 0.74 -2.13 5.35
N GLY A 2 0.23 -1.00 4.84
CA GLY A 2 -0.65 -0.98 3.67
C GLY A 2 -0.31 0.09 2.63
N THR A 3 0.53 -0.30 1.67
CA THR A 3 0.97 0.53 0.52
C THR A 3 0.67 -0.09 -0.83
N GLY A 4 -0.06 -1.20 -0.83
CA GLY A 4 -0.11 -2.12 -1.96
C GLY A 4 1.10 -3.07 -2.05
N LEU A 5 2.27 -2.74 -1.48
CA LEU A 5 3.45 -3.65 -1.47
C LEU A 5 3.51 -4.55 -0.22
N GLY A 6 2.81 -4.17 0.85
CA GLY A 6 2.94 -4.82 2.15
C GLY A 6 4.31 -4.58 2.81
N ASP A 7 4.51 -5.17 3.98
CA ASP A 7 5.78 -5.40 4.63
C ASP A 7 6.60 -6.45 3.84
N ILE A 8 7.62 -5.97 3.14
CA ILE A 8 8.49 -6.79 2.29
C ILE A 8 9.32 -7.75 3.13
N THR A 9 9.72 -7.38 4.35
CA THR A 9 10.54 -8.24 5.22
C THR A 9 9.76 -9.50 5.61
N ILE A 10 8.47 -9.36 5.93
CA ILE A 10 7.60 -10.51 6.18
C ILE A 10 7.50 -11.38 4.92
N THR A 11 7.14 -10.80 3.77
CA THR A 11 7.03 -11.58 2.51
C THR A 11 8.32 -12.31 2.16
N GLN A 12 9.47 -11.64 2.28
CA GLN A 12 10.78 -12.23 2.00
C GLN A 12 11.12 -13.37 2.97
N THR A 13 10.88 -13.16 4.26
CA THR A 13 11.18 -14.17 5.28
C THR A 13 10.34 -15.42 5.07
N GLU A 14 9.03 -15.25 4.85
CA GLU A 14 8.11 -16.36 4.64
C GLU A 14 8.40 -17.09 3.31
N ALA A 15 8.76 -16.37 2.25
CA ALA A 15 9.18 -16.96 0.98
C ALA A 15 10.44 -17.83 1.14
N LEU A 16 11.47 -17.32 1.83
CA LEU A 16 12.70 -18.08 2.09
C LEU A 16 12.46 -19.30 2.98
N ASN A 17 11.58 -19.17 3.98
CA ASN A 17 11.20 -20.31 4.84
C ASN A 17 10.50 -21.41 4.02
N HIS A 18 9.53 -21.03 3.18
CA HIS A 18 8.84 -21.94 2.27
C HIS A 18 9.82 -22.62 1.31
N GLU A 19 10.70 -21.86 0.67
CA GLU A 19 11.68 -22.40 -0.27
C GLU A 19 12.61 -23.41 0.39
N ARG A 20 13.15 -23.12 1.59
CA ARG A 20 14.00 -24.06 2.33
C ARG A 20 13.24 -25.33 2.75
N ALA A 21 11.97 -25.20 3.11
CA ALA A 21 11.14 -26.36 3.44
C ALA A 21 10.85 -27.20 2.19
N LEU A 22 10.49 -26.57 1.07
CA LEU A 22 10.24 -27.22 -0.21
C LEU A 22 11.46 -27.98 -0.73
N ARG A 23 12.66 -27.39 -0.63
CA ARG A 23 13.90 -28.07 -1.03
C ARG A 23 14.13 -29.36 -0.22
N ARG A 24 14.03 -29.31 1.11
CA ARG A 24 14.16 -30.50 1.97
C ARG A 24 13.08 -31.55 1.71
N TRP A 25 11.86 -31.09 1.43
CA TRP A 25 10.73 -31.94 1.10
C TRP A 25 10.97 -32.68 -0.21
N ASN A 26 11.33 -31.96 -1.27
CA ASN A 26 11.59 -32.55 -2.58
C ASN A 26 12.81 -33.47 -2.54
N GLU A 27 13.92 -33.07 -1.91
CA GLU A 27 15.09 -33.93 -1.71
C GLU A 27 14.72 -35.27 -1.03
N PHE A 28 13.89 -35.22 0.01
CA PHE A 28 13.43 -36.43 0.69
C PHE A 28 12.60 -37.31 -0.25
N TRP A 29 11.56 -36.77 -0.88
CA TRP A 29 10.61 -37.56 -1.67
C TRP A 29 11.12 -37.98 -3.05
N ALA A 30 12.06 -37.21 -3.62
CA ALA A 30 12.71 -37.54 -4.88
C ALA A 30 13.73 -38.66 -4.75
N ALA A 31 14.12 -39.09 -3.55
CA ALA A 31 15.08 -40.18 -3.38
C ALA A 31 14.60 -41.47 -4.06
N ALA A 32 15.50 -42.20 -4.72
CA ALA A 32 15.17 -43.39 -5.51
C ALA A 32 14.44 -44.48 -4.70
N GLU A 33 14.78 -44.64 -3.42
CA GLU A 33 14.10 -45.53 -2.47
C GLU A 33 12.61 -45.20 -2.21
N ARG A 34 12.17 -43.98 -2.56
CA ARG A 34 10.79 -43.48 -2.41
C ARG A 34 10.13 -43.13 -3.74
N CYS A 35 10.86 -43.21 -4.85
CA CYS A 35 10.37 -42.86 -6.18
C CYS A 35 10.73 -43.97 -7.17
N SER A 36 9.80 -44.90 -7.35
CA SER A 36 9.93 -46.01 -8.30
C SER A 36 10.19 -45.53 -9.73
N ALA A 37 9.59 -44.42 -10.15
CA ALA A 37 9.84 -43.83 -11.47
C ALA A 37 11.30 -43.36 -11.64
N LEU A 38 11.90 -42.77 -10.60
CA LEU A 38 13.32 -42.42 -10.62
C LEU A 38 14.19 -43.68 -10.67
N GLN A 39 13.87 -44.71 -9.87
CA GLN A 39 14.62 -45.97 -9.90
C GLN A 39 14.64 -46.56 -11.32
N VAL A 40 13.49 -46.61 -12.00
CA VAL A 40 13.39 -47.06 -13.40
C VAL A 40 14.23 -46.22 -14.35
N HIS A 41 14.26 -44.89 -14.16
CA HIS A 41 15.11 -44.00 -14.94
C HIS A 41 16.60 -44.28 -14.72
N LEU A 42 17.03 -44.43 -13.46
CA LEU A 42 18.42 -44.73 -13.09
C LEU A 42 18.86 -46.13 -13.55
N ASP A 43 17.94 -47.09 -13.62
CA ASP A 43 18.18 -48.45 -14.13
C ASP A 43 18.29 -48.51 -15.67
N GLY A 44 18.21 -47.36 -16.35
CA GLY A 44 18.48 -47.21 -17.79
C GLY A 44 17.26 -47.00 -18.68
N ASN A 45 16.05 -47.00 -18.12
CA ASN A 45 14.84 -46.62 -18.86
C ASN A 45 14.60 -45.11 -18.75
N VAL A 46 15.44 -44.35 -19.44
CA VAL A 46 15.52 -42.90 -19.36
C VAL A 46 14.18 -42.24 -19.73
N ASP A 47 13.53 -41.63 -18.74
CA ASP A 47 12.45 -40.67 -18.99
C ASP A 47 12.99 -39.47 -19.80
N PRO A 48 12.55 -39.26 -21.04
CA PRO A 48 13.07 -38.20 -21.91
C PRO A 48 12.70 -36.79 -21.43
N ALA A 49 11.74 -36.67 -20.52
CA ALA A 49 11.37 -35.39 -19.91
C ALA A 49 12.18 -35.07 -18.64
N ALA A 50 13.06 -35.98 -18.19
CA ALA A 50 13.88 -35.73 -17.02
C ALA A 50 14.84 -34.55 -17.27
N PRO A 51 14.97 -33.63 -16.29
CA PRO A 51 15.97 -32.57 -16.37
C PRO A 51 17.39 -33.14 -16.32
N ARG A 52 18.39 -32.31 -16.63
CA ARG A 52 19.80 -32.70 -16.57
C ARG A 52 20.18 -33.15 -15.15
N HIS A 53 21.00 -34.18 -15.06
CA HIS A 53 21.41 -34.70 -13.76
C HIS A 53 22.36 -33.70 -13.08
N PRO A 54 22.25 -33.44 -11.77
CA PRO A 54 23.09 -32.46 -11.07
C PRO A 54 24.60 -32.78 -11.19
N ASP A 55 24.97 -34.06 -11.23
CA ASP A 55 26.37 -34.51 -11.37
C ASP A 55 27.03 -34.09 -12.70
N GLU A 56 26.26 -33.60 -13.67
CA GLU A 56 26.81 -33.01 -14.90
C GLU A 56 27.48 -31.65 -14.66
N PHE A 57 27.30 -31.05 -13.48
CA PHE A 57 27.77 -29.71 -13.13
C PHE A 57 28.69 -29.71 -11.90
N PRO A 58 29.64 -28.75 -11.79
CA PRO A 58 30.50 -28.63 -10.61
C PRO A 58 29.68 -28.37 -9.34
N ILE A 59 29.88 -29.19 -8.31
CA ILE A 59 29.17 -29.05 -7.03
C ILE A 59 29.33 -27.63 -6.48
N GLY A 60 28.20 -26.98 -6.19
CA GLY A 60 28.14 -25.63 -5.65
C GLY A 60 28.14 -24.50 -6.69
N SER A 61 28.20 -24.81 -8.00
CA SER A 61 27.93 -23.81 -9.04
C SER A 61 26.45 -23.45 -9.11
N GLU A 62 26.11 -22.31 -9.73
CA GLU A 62 24.72 -21.89 -9.91
C GLU A 62 23.95 -22.91 -10.75
N GLU A 63 24.56 -23.44 -11.81
CA GLU A 63 23.98 -24.47 -12.67
C GLU A 63 23.75 -25.79 -11.92
N TRP A 64 24.66 -26.16 -11.01
CA TRP A 64 24.47 -27.34 -10.16
C TRP A 64 23.27 -27.16 -9.22
N ILE A 65 23.12 -25.97 -8.63
CA ILE A 65 22.00 -25.64 -7.75
C ILE A 65 20.68 -25.71 -8.52
N GLU A 66 20.61 -25.09 -9.70
CA GLU A 66 19.42 -25.12 -10.57
C GLU A 66 19.07 -26.54 -11.03
N ALA A 67 20.06 -27.30 -11.49
CA ALA A 67 19.87 -28.68 -11.92
C ALA A 67 19.39 -29.57 -10.75
N LYS A 68 19.95 -29.41 -9.54
CA LYS A 68 19.49 -30.12 -8.34
C LYS A 68 18.03 -29.83 -8.04
N TYR A 69 17.61 -28.58 -8.07
CA TYR A 69 16.21 -28.23 -7.78
C TYR A 69 15.24 -28.74 -8.84
N ALA A 70 15.58 -28.59 -10.12
CA ALA A 70 14.76 -29.13 -11.20
C ALA A 70 14.64 -30.66 -11.10
N TRP A 71 15.75 -31.35 -10.83
CA TRP A 71 15.78 -32.81 -10.66
C TRP A 71 14.90 -33.28 -9.50
N GLU A 72 15.07 -32.67 -8.33
CA GLU A 72 14.30 -33.04 -7.13
C GLU A 72 12.81 -32.73 -7.27
N GLU A 73 12.46 -31.57 -7.83
CA GLU A 73 11.06 -31.22 -8.08
C GLU A 73 10.39 -32.21 -9.04
N PHE A 74 11.07 -32.53 -10.15
CA PHE A 74 10.56 -33.46 -11.15
C PHE A 74 10.30 -34.85 -10.57
N TRP A 75 11.26 -35.40 -9.83
CA TRP A 75 11.14 -36.75 -9.28
C TRP A 75 10.27 -36.82 -8.03
N ALA A 76 10.24 -35.78 -7.19
CA ALA A 76 9.29 -35.72 -6.08
C ALA A 76 7.84 -35.74 -6.59
N ALA A 77 7.52 -35.00 -7.65
CA ALA A 77 6.18 -35.01 -8.26
C ALA A 77 5.75 -36.39 -8.79
N LYS A 78 6.71 -37.27 -9.10
CA LYS A 78 6.48 -38.65 -9.58
C LYS A 78 6.63 -39.72 -8.48
N SER A 79 6.89 -39.32 -7.23
CA SER A 79 7.07 -40.26 -6.13
C SER A 79 5.75 -40.92 -5.73
N ASP A 80 5.67 -42.24 -5.89
CA ASP A 80 4.55 -43.07 -5.43
C ASP A 80 4.42 -43.07 -3.90
N SER A 81 5.53 -42.89 -3.18
CA SER A 81 5.51 -42.78 -1.72
C SER A 81 4.94 -41.43 -1.26
N LEU A 82 5.30 -40.33 -1.96
CA LEU A 82 4.72 -39.02 -1.69
C LEU A 82 3.21 -39.00 -1.98
N GLN A 83 2.76 -39.61 -3.07
CA GLN A 83 1.33 -39.70 -3.40
C GLN A 83 0.54 -40.38 -2.27
N ARG A 84 1.02 -41.52 -1.77
CA ARG A 84 0.41 -42.22 -0.62
C ARG A 84 0.43 -41.38 0.66
N TYR A 85 1.54 -40.69 0.94
CA TYR A 85 1.60 -39.76 2.07
C TYR A 85 0.53 -38.66 1.95
N LEU A 86 0.41 -38.03 0.78
CA LEU A 86 -0.53 -36.92 0.54
C LEU A 86 -1.99 -37.38 0.65
N GLU A 87 -2.31 -38.60 0.23
CA GLU A 87 -3.62 -39.21 0.43
C GLU A 87 -3.96 -39.37 1.91
N GLU A 88 -3.02 -39.90 2.72
CA GLU A 88 -3.20 -40.02 4.18
C GLU A 88 -3.32 -38.64 4.85
N ALA A 89 -2.50 -37.67 4.45
CA ALA A 89 -2.53 -36.31 4.97
C ALA A 89 -3.85 -35.60 4.63
N ALA A 90 -4.33 -35.75 3.39
CA ALA A 90 -5.61 -35.20 2.94
C ALA A 90 -6.79 -35.78 3.73
N ALA A 91 -6.77 -37.08 4.04
CA ALA A 91 -7.79 -37.71 4.87
C ALA A 91 -7.85 -37.08 6.28
N ILE A 92 -6.70 -36.77 6.90
CA ILE A 92 -6.64 -36.09 8.21
C ILE A 92 -7.16 -34.65 8.10
N GLN A 93 -6.75 -33.91 7.06
CA GLN A 93 -7.13 -32.51 6.88
C GLN A 93 -8.61 -32.33 6.55
N GLY A 94 -9.18 -33.26 5.77
CA GLY A 94 -10.57 -33.23 5.32
C GLY A 94 -11.62 -33.45 6.41
N GLU A 95 -11.23 -33.88 7.61
CA GLU A 95 -12.17 -34.09 8.72
C GLU A 95 -12.90 -32.79 9.11
N ALA A 96 -14.21 -32.84 9.32
CA ALA A 96 -14.96 -31.64 9.67
C ALA A 96 -14.52 -31.09 11.05
N VAL A 97 -14.28 -29.79 11.13
CA VAL A 97 -14.12 -29.10 12.41
C VAL A 97 -15.53 -28.72 12.89
N PRO A 98 -16.01 -29.22 14.03
CA PRO A 98 -17.39 -29.02 14.46
C PRO A 98 -17.68 -27.52 14.68
N PRO A 99 -18.87 -27.02 14.28
CA PRO A 99 -19.29 -25.65 14.51
C PRO A 99 -19.54 -25.47 16.01
N SER A 100 -18.50 -25.15 16.76
CA SER A 100 -18.50 -25.11 18.22
C SER A 100 -17.75 -23.86 18.70
N SER A 101 -18.09 -23.40 19.91
CA SER A 101 -17.43 -22.27 20.57
C SER A 101 -15.91 -22.48 20.64
N GLY A 102 -15.14 -21.38 20.68
CA GLY A 102 -13.71 -21.34 20.37
C GLY A 102 -12.82 -22.45 20.96
N SER A 103 -13.05 -22.91 22.19
CA SER A 103 -12.24 -23.96 22.84
C SER A 103 -12.33 -25.33 22.16
N ALA A 104 -13.50 -25.74 21.69
CA ALA A 104 -13.71 -27.02 21.00
C ALA A 104 -13.13 -26.98 19.58
N LYS A 105 -13.28 -25.85 18.87
CA LYS A 105 -12.64 -25.60 17.58
C LYS A 105 -11.11 -25.69 17.68
N LEU A 106 -10.51 -25.04 18.67
CA LEU A 106 -9.06 -25.07 18.91
C LEU A 106 -8.54 -26.48 19.23
N THR A 107 -9.30 -27.26 20.02
CA THR A 107 -8.95 -28.64 20.34
C THR A 107 -8.93 -29.52 19.10
N SER A 108 -9.95 -29.42 18.24
CA SER A 108 -10.01 -30.17 16.97
C SER A 108 -8.83 -29.82 16.05
N ILE A 109 -8.49 -28.54 15.91
CA ILE A 109 -7.32 -28.09 15.14
C ILE A 109 -6.02 -28.70 15.69
N ARG A 110 -5.82 -28.67 17.02
CA ARG A 110 -4.63 -29.26 17.65
C ARG A 110 -4.54 -30.77 17.43
N GLN A 111 -5.65 -31.49 17.51
CA GLN A 111 -5.69 -32.93 17.25
C GLN A 111 -5.25 -33.27 15.83
N LYS A 112 -5.75 -32.52 14.83
CA LYS A 112 -5.30 -32.66 13.44
C LYS A 112 -3.80 -32.43 13.29
N LEU A 113 -3.28 -31.34 13.84
CA LEU A 113 -1.85 -31.03 13.78
C LEU A 113 -0.98 -32.14 14.40
N ASN A 114 -1.42 -32.72 15.53
CA ASN A 114 -0.70 -33.82 16.15
C ASN A 114 -0.71 -35.10 15.30
N ARG A 115 -1.82 -35.38 14.59
CA ARG A 115 -1.91 -36.52 13.68
C ARG A 115 -1.04 -36.35 12.44
N ILE A 116 -0.97 -35.15 11.89
CA ILE A 116 -0.02 -34.82 10.83
C ILE A 116 1.42 -35.04 11.30
N ARG A 117 1.79 -34.55 12.50
CA ARG A 117 3.13 -34.82 13.06
C ARG A 117 3.41 -36.31 13.25
N ALA A 118 2.41 -37.08 13.68
CA ALA A 118 2.54 -38.53 13.81
C ALA A 118 2.71 -39.21 12.44
N LEU A 119 2.04 -38.70 11.40
CA LEU A 119 2.21 -39.13 10.02
C LEU A 119 3.63 -38.81 9.52
N ASN A 120 4.14 -37.59 9.75
CA ASN A 120 5.51 -37.23 9.37
C ASN A 120 6.52 -38.18 10.03
N LYS A 121 6.32 -38.51 11.31
CA LYS A 121 7.15 -39.49 12.03
C LYS A 121 7.02 -40.92 11.47
N LYS A 122 5.82 -41.36 11.05
CA LYS A 122 5.59 -42.66 10.41
C LYS A 122 6.42 -42.79 9.12
N TRP A 123 6.46 -41.73 8.32
CA TRP A 123 7.18 -41.71 7.05
C TRP A 123 8.66 -41.30 7.18
N GLY A 124 9.07 -40.75 8.32
CA GLY A 124 10.41 -40.20 8.51
C GLY A 124 10.69 -38.95 7.66
N CYS A 125 9.64 -38.29 7.17
CA CYS A 125 9.75 -37.13 6.29
C CYS A 125 9.94 -35.83 7.09
N PRO A 126 10.50 -34.78 6.47
CA PRO A 126 10.49 -33.43 7.06
C PRO A 126 9.06 -32.89 7.23
N ASP A 127 8.91 -31.76 7.91
CA ASP A 127 7.63 -31.04 7.96
C ASP A 127 7.24 -30.53 6.56
N GLU A 128 5.94 -30.42 6.32
CA GLU A 128 5.43 -30.04 5.01
C GLU A 128 5.75 -28.58 4.64
N PRO A 129 6.02 -28.25 3.37
CA PRO A 129 6.39 -26.89 2.97
C PRO A 129 5.33 -25.84 3.31
N TRP A 130 4.05 -26.18 3.19
CA TRP A 130 2.95 -25.27 3.55
C TRP A 130 2.84 -25.03 5.06
N ALA A 131 3.43 -25.88 5.90
CA ALA A 131 3.46 -25.68 7.35
C ALA A 131 4.56 -24.70 7.78
N SER A 132 5.51 -24.34 6.90
CA SER A 132 6.60 -23.43 7.23
C SER A 132 6.27 -21.95 7.04
N VAL A 133 5.08 -21.63 6.52
CA VAL A 133 4.63 -20.25 6.30
C VAL A 133 3.69 -19.84 7.43
N SER A 134 4.03 -18.73 8.08
CA SER A 134 3.21 -18.17 9.14
C SER A 134 1.89 -17.62 8.59
N PRO A 135 0.74 -17.87 9.28
CA PRO A 135 -0.52 -17.21 8.92
C PRO A 135 -0.45 -15.68 9.07
N ASN A 136 0.58 -15.16 9.75
CA ASN A 136 0.80 -13.72 9.84
C ASN A 136 1.09 -13.06 8.50
N LEU A 137 1.47 -13.82 7.46
CA LEU A 137 1.58 -13.29 6.10
C LEU A 137 0.26 -12.68 5.60
N LEU A 138 -0.89 -13.17 6.10
CA LEU A 138 -2.21 -12.60 5.77
C LEU A 138 -2.39 -11.17 6.28
N TRP A 139 -1.68 -10.76 7.33
CA TRP A 139 -1.68 -9.36 7.79
C TRP A 139 -1.02 -8.40 6.79
N ASN A 140 -0.42 -8.95 5.73
CA ASN A 140 0.22 -8.20 4.66
C ASN A 140 -0.70 -7.82 3.50
N ILE A 141 -1.96 -8.30 3.50
CA ILE A 141 -2.94 -7.93 2.48
C ILE A 141 -3.27 -6.44 2.61
N ALA A 142 -3.34 -5.73 1.47
CA ALA A 142 -3.48 -4.27 1.46
C ALA A 142 -4.72 -3.73 2.20
N ASN A 143 -5.79 -4.53 2.32
CA ASN A 143 -7.02 -4.15 3.01
C ASN A 143 -6.99 -4.32 4.54
N ILE A 144 -5.92 -4.88 5.10
CA ILE A 144 -5.81 -5.14 6.54
C ILE A 144 -5.92 -3.86 7.38
N PRO A 145 -5.27 -2.73 7.04
CA PRO A 145 -5.46 -1.49 7.81
C PRO A 145 -6.91 -1.01 7.85
N ALA A 146 -7.61 -1.04 6.72
CA ALA A 146 -9.03 -0.68 6.65
C ALA A 146 -9.89 -1.63 7.50
N SER A 147 -9.60 -2.93 7.45
CA SER A 147 -10.27 -3.97 8.25
C SER A 147 -10.01 -3.78 9.75
N GLN A 148 -8.80 -3.41 10.15
CA GLN A 148 -8.48 -3.12 11.56
C GLN A 148 -9.22 -1.88 12.05
N ILE A 149 -9.27 -0.82 11.26
CA ILE A 149 -10.04 0.38 11.61
C ILE A 149 -11.52 0.06 11.73
N SER A 150 -12.10 -0.72 10.82
CA SER A 150 -13.52 -1.10 10.91
C SER A 150 -13.81 -1.96 12.13
N MET A 151 -12.94 -2.91 12.47
CA MET A 151 -13.05 -3.73 13.69
C MET A 151 -12.93 -2.89 14.96
N ILE A 152 -11.95 -1.97 15.04
CA ILE A 152 -11.74 -1.09 16.20
C ILE A 152 -12.92 -0.13 16.37
N GLY A 153 -13.36 0.49 15.28
CA GLY A 153 -14.46 1.46 15.27
C GLY A 153 -15.86 0.83 15.26
N LYS A 154 -15.97 -0.49 15.16
CA LYS A 154 -17.23 -1.23 14.93
C LYS A 154 -18.03 -0.64 13.75
N ILE A 155 -17.34 -0.27 12.69
CA ILE A 155 -17.91 0.34 11.48
C ILE A 155 -18.37 -0.78 10.56
N VAL A 156 -19.65 -0.78 10.20
CA VAL A 156 -20.30 -1.83 9.39
C VAL A 156 -20.62 -1.40 7.96
N GLY A 157 -20.27 -0.17 7.58
CA GLY A 157 -20.39 0.34 6.22
C GLY A 157 -19.31 -0.23 5.27
N PRO A 158 -19.28 0.25 4.01
CA PRO A 158 -18.29 -0.19 3.02
C PRO A 158 -16.84 -0.01 3.52
N ALA A 159 -16.03 -1.06 3.38
CA ALA A 159 -14.62 -1.06 3.77
C ALA A 159 -13.75 -1.53 2.60
N VAL A 160 -12.84 -0.67 2.16
CA VAL A 160 -12.03 -0.84 0.95
C VAL A 160 -10.62 -0.28 1.17
N ALA A 161 -9.65 -0.74 0.39
CA ALA A 161 -8.28 -0.24 0.41
C ALA A 161 -7.78 0.02 -1.01
N PRO A 162 -7.97 1.24 -1.55
CA PRO A 162 -7.50 1.58 -2.89
C PRO A 162 -5.96 1.69 -2.90
N VAL A 163 -5.35 1.19 -3.98
CA VAL A 163 -3.91 1.29 -4.23
C VAL A 163 -3.70 2.09 -5.50
N ALA A 164 -3.19 3.32 -5.36
CA ALA A 164 -2.90 4.22 -6.48
C ALA A 164 -1.55 4.93 -6.29
N ALA A 165 -0.57 4.21 -5.73
CA ALA A 165 0.76 4.74 -5.38
C ALA A 165 0.63 6.10 -4.67
N CYS A 166 1.34 7.13 -5.14
CA CYS A 166 1.33 8.48 -4.56
C CYS A 166 0.00 9.23 -4.62
N ALA A 167 -0.95 8.75 -5.43
CA ALA A 167 -2.30 9.29 -5.52
C ALA A 167 -3.30 8.60 -4.57
N SER A 168 -2.90 7.57 -3.81
CA SER A 168 -3.83 6.74 -3.01
C SER A 168 -4.71 7.54 -2.05
N PHE A 169 -4.13 8.50 -1.31
CA PHE A 169 -4.91 9.31 -0.37
C PHE A 169 -6.02 10.13 -1.06
N GLY A 170 -5.74 10.71 -2.23
CA GLY A 170 -6.74 11.45 -3.00
C GLY A 170 -7.82 10.54 -3.60
N VAL A 171 -7.45 9.33 -4.03
CA VAL A 171 -8.42 8.31 -4.46
C VAL A 171 -9.34 7.90 -3.30
N ALA A 172 -8.79 7.67 -2.10
CA ALA A 172 -9.61 7.39 -0.92
C ALA A 172 -10.54 8.57 -0.56
N ALA A 173 -10.06 9.81 -0.69
CA ALA A 173 -10.90 11.00 -0.53
C ALA A 173 -12.05 11.03 -1.55
N LYS A 174 -11.80 10.69 -2.82
CA LYS A 174 -12.85 10.57 -3.85
C LYS A 174 -13.91 9.56 -3.45
N MET A 175 -13.49 8.35 -3.05
CA MET A 175 -14.40 7.28 -2.65
C MET A 175 -15.27 7.68 -1.44
N ALA A 176 -14.69 8.36 -0.45
CA ALA A 176 -15.44 8.85 0.71
C ALA A 176 -16.45 9.95 0.33
N VAL A 177 -16.02 10.95 -0.45
CA VAL A 177 -16.89 12.03 -0.91
C VAL A 177 -18.04 11.49 -1.76
N ASP A 178 -17.78 10.53 -2.64
CA ASP A 178 -18.82 9.87 -3.45
C ASP A 178 -19.80 9.09 -2.58
N ALA A 179 -19.30 8.26 -1.66
CA ALA A 179 -20.17 7.49 -0.76
C ALA A 179 -21.07 8.39 0.09
N ILE A 180 -20.57 9.55 0.53
CA ILE A 180 -21.36 10.53 1.28
C ILE A 180 -22.41 11.20 0.38
N ARG A 181 -22.00 11.68 -0.80
CA ARG A 181 -22.91 12.36 -1.74
C ARG A 181 -24.00 11.44 -2.30
N LEU A 182 -23.70 10.15 -2.47
CA LEU A 182 -24.65 9.13 -2.92
C LEU A 182 -25.56 8.62 -1.79
N GLY A 183 -25.27 8.98 -0.53
CA GLY A 183 -26.04 8.52 0.63
C GLY A 183 -25.69 7.11 1.12
N ASP A 184 -24.62 6.50 0.60
CA ASP A 184 -24.13 5.18 1.03
C ASP A 184 -23.50 5.22 2.43
N ALA A 185 -23.00 6.39 2.86
CA ALA A 185 -22.45 6.60 4.19
C ALA A 185 -22.65 8.04 4.68
N THR A 186 -22.89 8.25 5.97
CA THR A 186 -22.91 9.61 6.56
C THR A 186 -21.50 10.12 6.83
N ALA A 187 -20.58 9.22 7.15
CA ALA A 187 -19.18 9.51 7.39
C ALA A 187 -18.31 8.31 7.00
N ALA A 188 -17.07 8.60 6.62
CA ALA A 188 -16.06 7.64 6.23
C ALA A 188 -14.74 7.93 6.96
N VAL A 189 -14.08 6.86 7.42
CA VAL A 189 -12.69 6.94 7.86
C VAL A 189 -11.81 6.66 6.65
N ILE A 190 -10.99 7.62 6.24
CA ILE A 190 -10.03 7.46 5.15
C ILE A 190 -8.62 7.54 5.68
N GLY A 191 -7.69 6.82 5.08
CA GLY A 191 -6.30 6.90 5.49
C GLY A 191 -5.39 6.01 4.67
N MET A 192 -4.10 6.29 4.76
CA MET A 192 -3.04 5.58 4.06
C MET A 192 -1.87 5.34 5.02
N THR A 193 -1.10 4.28 4.79
CA THR A 193 0.05 3.98 5.63
C THR A 193 1.17 3.26 4.89
N ASP A 194 2.35 3.86 4.90
CA ASP A 194 3.57 3.28 4.36
C ASP A 194 4.46 2.65 5.44
N PRO A 195 5.01 1.43 5.23
CA PRO A 195 5.97 0.85 6.15
C PRO A 195 7.27 1.66 6.16
N PRO A 196 8.12 1.46 7.17
CA PRO A 196 9.50 1.93 7.10
C PRO A 196 10.16 1.50 5.78
N PRO A 197 10.95 2.37 5.13
CA PRO A 197 11.56 2.05 3.85
C PRO A 197 12.45 0.80 3.94
N HIS A 198 12.17 -0.20 3.10
CA HIS A 198 12.96 -1.44 3.03
C HIS A 198 14.16 -1.26 2.10
N PRO A 199 15.35 -1.84 2.39
CA PRO A 199 16.53 -1.72 1.53
C PRO A 199 16.27 -2.07 0.06
N MET A 200 15.48 -3.11 -0.24
CA MET A 200 15.15 -3.45 -1.63
C MET A 200 14.35 -2.36 -2.34
N VAL A 201 13.43 -1.68 -1.64
CA VAL A 201 12.66 -0.56 -2.21
C VAL A 201 13.59 0.61 -2.46
N ILE A 202 14.47 0.92 -1.50
CA ILE A 202 15.49 1.94 -1.67
C ILE A 202 16.37 1.63 -2.89
N SER A 203 16.85 0.40 -3.04
CA SER A 203 17.63 -0.02 -4.21
C SER A 203 16.84 0.09 -5.52
N ALA A 204 15.55 -0.25 -5.54
CA ALA A 204 14.71 -0.09 -6.73
C ALA A 204 14.55 1.39 -7.12
N PHE A 205 14.29 2.27 -6.14
CA PHE A 205 14.20 3.71 -6.40
C PHE A 205 15.54 4.32 -6.82
N TYR A 206 16.66 3.81 -6.27
CA TYR A 206 18.00 4.22 -6.68
C TYR A 206 18.25 3.86 -8.15
N ASN A 207 18.02 2.60 -8.53
CA ASN A 207 18.22 2.13 -9.90
C ASN A 207 17.24 2.74 -10.90
N ALA A 208 16.07 3.17 -10.44
CA ALA A 208 15.11 3.95 -11.24
C ALA A 208 15.52 5.43 -11.42
N ASN A 209 16.66 5.86 -10.85
CA ASN A 209 17.12 7.25 -10.81
C ASN A 209 16.10 8.21 -10.15
N VAL A 210 15.38 7.72 -9.14
CA VAL A 210 14.37 8.48 -8.40
C VAL A 210 14.90 8.99 -7.05
N LEU A 211 15.92 8.36 -6.46
CA LEU A 211 16.49 8.79 -5.18
C LEU A 211 17.53 9.89 -5.30
N SER A 212 17.60 10.74 -4.27
CA SER A 212 18.70 11.69 -4.06
C SER A 212 20.03 10.96 -3.92
N ALA A 213 20.95 11.16 -4.87
CA ALA A 213 22.26 10.50 -4.89
C ALA A 213 23.16 10.88 -3.69
N ASP A 214 23.00 12.10 -3.17
CA ASP A 214 23.84 12.66 -2.12
C ASP A 214 23.24 12.44 -0.72
N ALA A 215 22.21 11.59 -0.60
CA ALA A 215 21.42 11.32 0.61
C ALA A 215 20.73 12.57 1.24
N ASP A 216 20.77 13.70 0.55
CA ASP A 216 20.11 14.94 0.96
C ASP A 216 18.58 14.82 0.91
N VAL A 217 17.90 15.60 1.75
CA VAL A 217 16.44 15.72 1.71
C VAL A 217 15.96 16.22 0.35
N SER A 218 14.74 15.81 -0.03
CA SER A 218 14.16 16.20 -1.31
C SER A 218 13.84 17.70 -1.25
N ARG A 219 14.33 18.51 -2.16
CA ARG A 219 14.02 19.96 -2.25
C ARG A 219 13.23 20.32 -3.52
N PRO A 220 11.98 19.85 -3.70
CA PRO A 220 11.29 19.94 -4.99
C PRO A 220 11.40 21.31 -5.65
N LEU A 221 11.38 21.35 -7.00
CA LEU A 221 11.48 22.57 -7.82
C LEU A 221 12.89 23.18 -7.92
N THR A 222 13.89 22.55 -7.31
CA THR A 222 15.31 22.80 -7.57
C THR A 222 15.83 21.90 -8.71
N ALA A 223 17.11 21.99 -9.06
CA ALA A 223 17.77 21.08 -10.02
C ALA A 223 17.95 19.64 -9.52
N LEU A 224 17.08 19.18 -8.62
CA LEU A 224 17.22 17.95 -7.87
C LEU A 224 17.59 16.72 -8.66
N LYS A 225 18.41 15.92 -7.99
CA LYS A 225 18.79 14.57 -8.38
C LYS A 225 18.00 13.51 -7.60
N GLY A 226 16.71 13.73 -7.32
CA GLY A 226 15.80 12.69 -6.76
C GLY A 226 15.04 13.04 -5.47
N THR A 227 14.60 12.02 -4.73
CA THR A 227 13.76 12.13 -3.53
C THR A 227 14.29 11.26 -2.38
N HIS A 228 13.82 11.48 -1.14
CA HIS A 228 14.09 10.58 -0.02
C HIS A 228 12.80 9.85 0.34
N VAL A 229 12.84 8.51 0.42
CA VAL A 229 11.66 7.68 0.69
C VAL A 229 11.36 7.68 2.18
N ALA A 230 10.10 7.81 2.54
CA ALA A 230 9.64 7.83 3.93
C ALA A 230 8.45 6.88 4.15
N GLY A 231 8.33 6.40 5.39
CA GLY A 231 7.20 5.62 5.88
C GLY A 231 6.36 6.40 6.89
N GLY A 232 5.14 5.94 7.17
CA GLY A 232 4.29 6.44 8.25
C GLY A 232 2.80 6.32 7.91
N SER A 233 1.94 7.11 8.56
CA SER A 233 0.49 7.01 8.36
C SER A 233 -0.23 8.36 8.45
N CYS A 234 -1.44 8.42 7.88
CA CYS A 234 -2.35 9.55 7.97
C CYS A 234 -3.78 9.04 7.89
N VAL A 235 -4.65 9.47 8.80
CA VAL A 235 -6.06 9.07 8.88
C VAL A 235 -6.92 10.32 9.09
N TRP A 236 -7.99 10.44 8.31
CA TRP A 236 -9.02 11.46 8.41
C TRP A 236 -10.39 10.81 8.66
N ILE A 237 -11.27 11.57 9.29
CA ILE A 237 -12.70 11.31 9.30
C ILE A 237 -13.35 12.38 8.43
N VAL A 238 -13.99 11.96 7.34
CA VAL A 238 -14.71 12.82 6.40
C VAL A 238 -16.19 12.47 6.53
N GLY A 239 -17.07 13.46 6.60
CA GLY A 239 -18.49 13.20 6.77
C GLY A 239 -19.36 14.35 6.31
N ASP A 240 -20.64 14.07 6.22
CA ASP A 240 -21.68 15.09 6.05
C ASP A 240 -21.59 16.11 7.21
N ALA A 241 -21.50 17.39 6.87
CA ALA A 241 -21.17 18.42 7.85
C ALA A 241 -22.30 18.62 8.87
N ASP A 242 -23.55 18.66 8.42
CA ASP A 242 -24.72 18.84 9.29
C ASP A 242 -24.83 17.66 10.27
N ALA A 243 -24.75 16.43 9.77
CA ALA A 243 -24.82 15.23 10.58
C ALA A 243 -23.64 15.13 11.57
N MET A 244 -22.41 15.38 11.11
CA MET A 244 -21.22 15.33 11.96
C MET A 244 -21.29 16.41 13.06
N MET A 245 -21.70 17.63 12.75
CA MET A 245 -21.85 18.70 13.73
C MET A 245 -23.00 18.44 14.71
N ALA A 246 -24.10 17.83 14.27
CA ALA A 246 -25.18 17.38 15.15
C ALA A 246 -24.67 16.35 16.17
N HIS A 247 -23.74 15.47 15.77
CA HIS A 247 -23.03 14.56 16.67
C HIS A 247 -21.87 15.21 17.45
N GLY A 248 -21.63 16.50 17.23
CA GLY A 248 -20.72 17.32 18.01
C GLY A 248 -19.27 17.36 17.54
N PHE A 249 -19.00 16.84 16.35
CA PHE A 249 -17.71 17.02 15.69
C PHE A 249 -17.54 18.48 15.25
N ARG A 250 -16.29 18.94 15.22
CA ARG A 250 -15.93 20.25 14.68
C ARG A 250 -15.02 20.06 13.46
N PRO A 251 -15.28 20.72 12.33
CA PRO A 251 -14.40 20.60 11.17
C PRO A 251 -13.03 21.22 11.45
N LEU A 252 -12.01 20.70 10.77
CA LEU A 252 -10.61 21.16 10.90
C LEU A 252 -10.31 22.48 10.15
N GLY A 253 -11.34 23.22 9.76
CA GLY A 253 -11.23 24.54 9.13
C GLY A 253 -11.30 24.54 7.60
N MET A 254 -11.28 23.37 6.95
CA MET A 254 -11.44 23.24 5.50
C MET A 254 -12.56 22.25 5.13
N GLU A 255 -13.26 22.54 4.04
CA GLU A 255 -14.29 21.72 3.40
C GLU A 255 -13.73 21.17 2.08
N ILE A 256 -13.93 19.87 1.81
CA ILE A 256 -13.59 19.28 0.50
C ILE A 256 -14.73 19.58 -0.48
N VAL A 257 -14.46 20.38 -1.50
CA VAL A 257 -15.48 20.79 -2.49
C VAL A 257 -15.43 19.95 -3.76
N GLY A 258 -14.27 19.39 -4.09
CA GLY A 258 -14.09 18.60 -5.30
C GLY A 258 -12.91 17.66 -5.19
N VAL A 259 -13.07 16.47 -5.77
CA VAL A 259 -12.00 15.51 -5.93
C VAL A 259 -12.08 14.94 -7.35
N GLY A 260 -10.97 15.00 -8.07
CA GLY A 260 -10.84 14.49 -9.42
C GLY A 260 -9.78 13.41 -9.48
N THR A 261 -9.98 12.42 -10.34
CA THR A 261 -9.02 11.34 -10.59
C THR A 261 -8.86 11.14 -12.09
N SER A 262 -7.68 10.72 -12.53
CA SER A 262 -7.42 10.43 -13.94
C SER A 262 -6.31 9.40 -14.12
N SER A 263 -6.11 8.95 -15.36
CA SER A 263 -4.98 8.13 -15.75
C SER A 263 -4.19 8.80 -16.88
N ASP A 264 -2.87 8.65 -16.86
CA ASP A 264 -1.97 9.08 -17.92
C ASP A 264 -2.09 8.21 -19.17
N ALA A 265 -2.37 6.91 -19.01
CA ALA A 265 -2.36 5.91 -20.07
C ALA A 265 -1.10 5.99 -20.97
N HIS A 266 0.06 6.34 -20.40
CA HIS A 266 1.25 6.70 -21.16
C HIS A 266 2.50 5.93 -20.77
N HIS A 267 2.97 6.06 -19.53
CA HIS A 267 4.21 5.44 -19.07
C HIS A 267 4.14 5.08 -17.59
N ILE A 268 4.87 4.02 -17.18
CA ILE A 268 4.78 3.47 -15.82
C ILE A 268 5.36 4.40 -14.75
N ILE A 269 6.45 5.13 -15.04
CA ILE A 269 7.13 6.02 -14.07
C ILE A 269 6.95 7.50 -14.42
N THR A 270 7.31 7.90 -15.64
CA THR A 270 7.20 9.28 -16.12
C THR A 270 5.73 9.73 -16.27
N PRO A 271 5.30 10.79 -15.56
CA PRO A 271 3.94 11.29 -15.68
C PRO A 271 3.70 11.97 -17.02
N SER A 272 2.45 11.91 -17.50
CA SER A 272 2.01 12.68 -18.66
C SER A 272 1.69 14.14 -18.30
N LYS A 273 1.58 15.02 -19.30
CA LYS A 273 1.01 16.37 -19.07
C LYS A 273 -0.52 16.34 -18.96
N GLY A 274 -1.19 15.51 -19.77
CA GLY A 274 -2.64 15.50 -19.92
C GLY A 274 -3.40 14.84 -18.77
N GLY A 275 -2.88 13.74 -18.22
CA GLY A 275 -3.51 13.02 -17.11
C GLY A 275 -3.70 13.93 -15.89
N PRO A 276 -2.65 14.55 -15.33
CA PRO A 276 -2.79 15.43 -14.18
C PRO A 276 -3.73 16.63 -14.45
N GLN A 277 -3.72 17.18 -15.68
CA GLN A 277 -4.67 18.23 -16.10
C GLN A 277 -6.13 17.77 -16.02
N LEU A 278 -6.42 16.54 -16.44
CA LEU A 278 -7.76 15.97 -16.34
C LEU A 278 -8.20 15.78 -14.88
N ALA A 279 -7.29 15.37 -13.99
CA ALA A 279 -7.60 15.25 -12.56
C ALA A 279 -7.93 16.62 -11.94
N ILE A 280 -7.19 17.66 -12.30
CA ILE A 280 -7.49 19.04 -11.86
C ILE A 280 -8.85 19.47 -12.41
N LYS A 281 -9.08 19.32 -13.72
CA LYS A 281 -10.35 19.71 -14.36
C LYS A 281 -11.54 19.04 -13.68
N ALA A 282 -11.47 17.72 -13.46
CA ALA A 282 -12.53 16.96 -12.79
C ALA A 282 -12.76 17.45 -11.34
N ALA A 283 -11.69 17.76 -10.60
CA ALA A 283 -11.83 18.29 -9.24
C ALA A 283 -12.45 19.69 -9.20
N MET A 284 -12.33 20.46 -10.29
CA MET A 284 -12.84 21.83 -10.40
C MET A 284 -14.26 21.91 -10.98
N GLU A 285 -14.87 20.80 -11.43
CA GLU A 285 -16.19 20.83 -12.11
C GLU A 285 -17.30 21.52 -11.30
N ASN A 286 -17.23 21.46 -9.97
CA ASN A 286 -18.20 22.10 -9.06
C ASN A 286 -17.57 23.26 -8.27
N VAL A 287 -16.47 23.82 -8.77
CA VAL A 287 -15.75 24.92 -8.12
C VAL A 287 -15.94 26.17 -8.95
N GLU A 288 -16.69 27.14 -8.41
CA GLU A 288 -16.82 28.48 -8.99
C GLU A 288 -15.51 29.26 -8.74
N ALA A 289 -14.48 28.94 -9.52
CA ALA A 289 -13.25 29.70 -9.59
C ALA A 289 -13.02 30.10 -11.04
N THR A 290 -12.96 31.41 -11.29
CA THR A 290 -12.54 31.95 -12.59
C THR A 290 -11.07 31.60 -12.82
N ASP A 291 -10.79 30.75 -13.82
CA ASP A 291 -9.48 30.59 -14.49
C ASP A 291 -8.33 29.76 -13.88
N VAL A 292 -8.55 28.87 -12.91
CA VAL A 292 -7.44 28.00 -12.40
C VAL A 292 -7.14 26.78 -13.30
N THR A 293 -7.68 26.71 -14.53
CA THR A 293 -7.41 25.58 -15.45
C THR A 293 -5.99 25.58 -16.01
N THR A 294 -5.22 26.66 -15.80
CA THR A 294 -3.80 26.73 -16.13
C THR A 294 -2.96 26.66 -14.85
N TRP A 295 -1.91 25.85 -14.86
CA TRP A 295 -1.17 25.49 -13.66
C TRP A 295 -0.50 26.70 -13.01
N LEU A 296 -0.18 27.74 -13.79
CA LEU A 296 0.55 28.94 -13.37
C LEU A 296 -0.34 30.19 -13.31
N HIS A 297 -1.63 30.06 -12.98
CA HIS A 297 -2.50 31.22 -12.79
C HIS A 297 -1.82 32.27 -11.87
N PRO A 298 -1.93 33.59 -12.14
CA PRO A 298 -1.28 34.65 -11.36
C PRO A 298 -1.47 34.52 -9.84
N ASP A 299 -2.66 34.10 -9.43
CA ASP A 299 -3.06 34.04 -8.01
C ASP A 299 -2.78 32.70 -7.31
N VAL A 300 -2.12 31.75 -7.98
CA VAL A 300 -1.80 30.44 -7.39
C VAL A 300 -0.44 30.49 -6.70
N ILE A 301 -0.45 30.17 -5.41
CA ILE A 301 0.75 29.97 -4.59
C ILE A 301 1.00 28.47 -4.42
N PHE A 302 2.25 28.04 -4.59
CA PHE A 302 2.65 26.64 -4.59
C PHE A 302 3.41 26.25 -3.33
N THR A 303 3.07 25.07 -2.83
CA THR A 303 3.84 24.38 -1.79
C THR A 303 4.27 23.00 -2.27
N ALA A 304 5.48 22.57 -1.93
CA ALA A 304 5.95 21.21 -2.13
C ALA A 304 6.71 20.74 -0.88
N ARG A 305 6.09 19.85 -0.08
CA ARG A 305 6.58 19.50 1.26
C ARG A 305 7.20 18.10 1.36
N LYS A 306 7.49 17.47 0.23
CA LYS A 306 8.28 16.23 0.18
C LYS A 306 9.65 16.37 0.84
N GLY A 307 10.21 17.57 0.94
CA GLY A 307 11.44 17.81 1.71
C GLY A 307 11.30 17.79 3.21
N THR A 308 10.09 18.01 3.70
CA THR A 308 9.79 18.03 5.13
C THR A 308 9.32 16.67 5.61
N PHE A 309 8.44 16.02 4.84
CA PHE A 309 7.84 14.74 5.21
C PHE A 309 8.51 13.52 4.58
N GLY A 310 9.34 13.73 3.56
CA GLY A 310 9.78 12.67 2.67
C GLY A 310 8.74 12.26 1.65
N HIS A 311 9.14 11.28 0.83
CA HIS A 311 8.32 10.70 -0.20
C HIS A 311 7.69 9.41 0.32
N GLY A 312 6.53 9.56 0.98
CA GLY A 312 5.61 8.45 1.18
C GLY A 312 5.01 8.02 -0.15
N MET A 313 4.83 6.70 -0.32
CA MET A 313 4.07 6.15 -1.44
C MET A 313 2.59 6.49 -1.24
N SER A 314 1.82 5.71 -0.51
CA SER A 314 0.38 5.95 -0.36
C SER A 314 0.03 7.17 0.50
N VAL A 315 0.84 7.49 1.51
CA VAL A 315 0.47 8.43 2.57
C VAL A 315 0.83 9.89 2.28
N GLY A 316 1.79 10.14 1.38
CA GLY A 316 2.36 11.47 1.17
C GLY A 316 1.32 12.55 0.85
N GLY A 317 0.31 12.21 0.06
CA GLY A 317 -0.82 13.09 -0.24
C GLY A 317 -1.57 13.56 1.01
N GLY A 318 -1.79 12.66 1.97
CA GLY A 318 -2.48 12.94 3.23
C GLY A 318 -1.69 13.86 4.16
N TRP A 319 -0.38 13.66 4.30
CA TRP A 319 0.47 14.57 5.07
C TRP A 319 0.47 15.98 4.50
N GLU A 320 0.65 16.09 3.17
CA GLU A 320 0.69 17.38 2.50
C GLU A 320 -0.67 18.09 2.54
N LEU A 321 -1.78 17.36 2.36
CA LEU A 321 -3.12 17.90 2.54
C LEU A 321 -3.37 18.36 3.97
N THR A 322 -3.01 17.56 4.97
CA THR A 322 -3.19 17.89 6.38
C THR A 322 -2.46 19.19 6.74
N ALA A 323 -1.19 19.29 6.32
CA ALA A 323 -0.41 20.50 6.53
C ALA A 323 -0.95 21.70 5.72
N GLN A 324 -1.59 21.47 4.57
CA GLN A 324 -2.24 22.54 3.80
C GLN A 324 -3.47 23.05 4.54
N HIS A 325 -4.35 22.14 4.95
CA HIS A 325 -5.59 22.49 5.65
C HIS A 325 -5.33 23.21 6.97
N LEU A 326 -4.42 22.69 7.79
CA LEU A 326 -4.05 23.32 9.06
C LEU A 326 -3.37 24.68 8.89
N GLY A 327 -2.74 24.92 7.74
CA GLY A 327 -2.12 26.19 7.39
C GLY A 327 -3.16 27.19 6.92
N MET A 328 -3.95 26.82 5.92
CA MET A 328 -5.02 27.63 5.34
C MET A 328 -6.06 28.04 6.40
N ALA A 329 -6.43 27.15 7.32
CA ALA A 329 -7.31 27.47 8.44
C ALA A 329 -6.76 28.59 9.34
N LYS A 330 -5.44 28.76 9.38
CA LYS A 330 -4.72 29.81 10.13
C LYS A 330 -4.31 31.00 9.27
N GLY A 331 -4.66 31.03 7.99
CA GLY A 331 -4.26 32.10 7.06
C GLY A 331 -2.78 32.07 6.66
N ARG A 332 -2.10 30.92 6.77
CA ARG A 332 -0.67 30.83 6.47
C ARG A 332 -0.25 29.52 5.83
N LEU A 333 0.69 29.56 4.90
CA LEU A 333 1.35 28.37 4.38
C LEU A 333 2.66 28.12 5.11
N TYR A 334 2.85 26.88 5.57
CA TYR A 334 4.05 26.47 6.29
C TYR A 334 5.29 26.46 5.37
N PRO A 335 6.48 26.67 5.94
CA PRO A 335 7.75 26.63 5.21
C PRO A 335 7.97 25.41 4.31
N MET A 336 8.73 25.62 3.24
CA MET A 336 9.33 24.55 2.42
C MET A 336 10.83 24.41 2.69
N ALA A 337 11.39 23.25 2.40
CA ALA A 337 12.83 23.01 2.34
C ALA A 337 13.42 23.57 1.03
N LEU A 338 13.18 24.86 0.77
CA LEU A 338 13.63 25.60 -0.41
C LEU A 338 14.16 26.96 0.06
N THR A 339 15.43 27.24 -0.23
CA THR A 339 16.08 28.53 0.06
C THR A 339 16.21 29.39 -1.21
N GLU A 340 16.52 30.67 -1.02
CA GLU A 340 16.61 31.63 -2.11
C GLU A 340 17.74 31.27 -3.08
N GLY A 341 17.44 31.28 -4.38
CA GLY A 341 18.41 30.95 -5.44
C GLY A 341 18.55 29.46 -5.77
N GLU A 342 17.84 28.55 -5.10
CA GLU A 342 17.91 27.11 -5.37
C GLU A 342 16.93 26.64 -6.47
N LEU A 343 15.95 27.46 -6.83
CA LEU A 343 14.94 27.12 -7.84
C LEU A 343 15.59 26.78 -9.18
N HIS A 344 15.04 25.77 -9.86
CA HIS A 344 15.43 25.44 -11.22
C HIS A 344 15.16 26.61 -12.17
N ALA A 345 16.05 26.82 -13.15
CA ALA A 345 15.99 27.96 -14.07
C ALA A 345 14.61 28.13 -14.73
N ASP A 346 13.97 27.02 -15.12
CA ASP A 346 12.65 27.01 -15.77
C ASP A 346 11.51 27.58 -14.91
N VAL A 347 11.64 27.54 -13.58
CA VAL A 347 10.60 28.01 -12.64
C VAL A 347 11.05 29.22 -11.82
N GLN A 348 12.31 29.63 -11.94
CA GLN A 348 12.87 30.76 -11.22
C GLN A 348 12.14 32.08 -11.55
N VAL A 349 11.67 32.25 -12.79
CA VAL A 349 10.81 33.38 -13.20
C VAL A 349 9.50 33.48 -12.40
N HIS A 350 9.08 32.39 -11.76
CA HIS A 350 7.89 32.32 -10.92
C HIS A 350 8.24 32.23 -9.42
N GLN A 351 9.45 32.61 -9.00
CA GLN A 351 9.92 32.48 -7.61
C GLN A 351 8.97 33.05 -6.56
N ALA A 352 8.32 34.18 -6.84
CA ALA A 352 7.36 34.81 -5.93
C ALA A 352 6.11 33.95 -5.65
N LYS A 353 5.84 32.94 -6.48
CA LYS A 353 4.70 32.01 -6.33
C LYS A 353 5.03 30.80 -5.46
N PHE A 354 6.29 30.56 -5.12
CA PHE A 354 6.70 29.40 -4.34
C PHE A 354 6.95 29.78 -2.89
N VAL A 355 6.37 29.01 -1.96
CA VAL A 355 6.62 29.20 -0.54
C VAL A 355 8.08 28.87 -0.23
N GLN A 356 8.76 29.77 0.49
CA GLN A 356 10.17 29.61 0.85
C GLN A 356 10.33 29.11 2.31
N ALA A 357 11.58 29.08 2.79
CA ALA A 357 11.96 28.58 4.12
C ALA A 357 11.30 29.29 5.32
N GLN A 358 10.66 30.44 5.15
CA GLN A 358 9.95 31.14 6.22
C GLN A 358 8.42 30.91 6.21
N GLY A 359 7.88 30.27 5.18
CA GLY A 359 6.43 30.24 4.95
C GLY A 359 5.92 31.57 4.39
N CYS A 360 4.61 31.71 4.24
CA CYS A 360 3.97 32.97 3.90
C CYS A 360 2.56 33.07 4.47
N GLU A 361 2.11 34.30 4.73
CA GLU A 361 0.70 34.59 4.99
C GLU A 361 -0.07 34.51 3.68
N VAL A 362 -1.31 34.03 3.74
CA VAL A 362 -2.19 33.88 2.59
C VAL A 362 -3.61 34.26 2.95
N GLU A 363 -4.30 34.89 2.00
CA GLU A 363 -5.73 35.13 2.12
C GLU A 363 -6.51 33.81 2.13
N ARG A 364 -7.68 33.83 2.76
CA ARG A 364 -8.59 32.68 2.76
C ARG A 364 -9.12 32.46 1.33
N GLY A 365 -8.89 31.28 0.78
CA GLY A 365 -9.33 30.91 -0.56
C GLY A 365 -9.22 29.41 -0.81
N TYR A 366 -9.50 29.00 -2.04
CA TYR A 366 -9.37 27.59 -2.43
C TYR A 366 -7.93 27.10 -2.30
N SER A 367 -7.78 25.84 -1.89
CA SER A 367 -6.50 25.14 -1.84
C SER A 367 -6.62 23.81 -2.55
N GLY A 368 -5.63 23.49 -3.38
CA GLY A 368 -5.58 22.23 -4.12
C GLY A 368 -4.36 21.40 -3.77
N LYS A 369 -4.52 20.07 -3.79
CA LYS A 369 -3.42 19.11 -3.81
C LYS A 369 -3.56 18.18 -5.01
N LEU A 370 -2.62 18.29 -5.92
CA LEU A 370 -2.39 17.28 -6.93
C LEU A 370 -1.39 16.23 -6.42
N SER A 371 -1.72 14.97 -6.67
CA SER A 371 -0.87 13.81 -6.45
C SER A 371 -0.79 12.98 -7.74
N MET A 372 0.43 12.62 -8.12
CA MET A 372 0.73 11.80 -9.30
C MET A 372 1.47 10.55 -8.84
N GLY A 373 0.92 9.37 -9.11
CA GLY A 373 1.47 8.09 -8.71
C GLY A 373 2.14 7.34 -9.85
N VAL A 374 3.09 6.47 -9.49
CA VAL A 374 3.59 5.41 -10.38
C VAL A 374 2.40 4.62 -10.94
N GLY A 375 2.46 4.26 -12.23
CA GLY A 375 1.34 3.73 -12.99
C GLY A 375 0.50 4.81 -13.69
N GLY A 376 0.86 6.08 -13.51
CA GLY A 376 0.17 7.19 -14.15
C GLY A 376 -1.22 7.44 -13.58
N ILE A 377 -1.48 7.05 -12.32
CA ILE A 377 -2.75 7.33 -11.65
C ILE A 377 -2.62 8.66 -10.93
N ASN A 378 -3.53 9.58 -11.19
CA ASN A 378 -3.52 10.92 -10.64
C ASN A 378 -4.76 11.17 -9.80
N SER A 379 -4.62 12.01 -8.78
CA SER A 379 -5.74 12.56 -8.02
C SER A 379 -5.51 14.03 -7.69
N CYS A 380 -6.58 14.81 -7.67
CA CYS A 380 -6.56 16.19 -7.24
C CYS A 380 -7.69 16.42 -6.22
N VAL A 381 -7.36 16.96 -5.06
CA VAL A 381 -8.33 17.33 -4.01
C VAL A 381 -8.36 18.85 -3.91
N ILE A 382 -9.53 19.45 -4.07
CA ILE A 382 -9.78 20.88 -3.90
C ILE A 382 -10.60 21.08 -2.63
N SER A 383 -10.18 22.05 -1.83
CA SER A 383 -10.83 22.40 -0.58
C SER A 383 -10.96 23.91 -0.44
N ARG A 384 -11.92 24.36 0.37
CA ARG A 384 -12.07 25.78 0.75
C ARG A 384 -12.22 25.93 2.26
N PRO A 385 -11.97 27.11 2.83
CA PRO A 385 -12.26 27.37 4.23
C PRO A 385 -13.76 27.25 4.50
N TRP A 386 -14.13 26.76 5.68
CA TRP A 386 -15.53 26.79 6.12
C TRP A 386 -16.01 28.23 6.30
N ASP A 387 -17.27 28.48 5.96
CA ASP A 387 -17.95 29.72 6.33
C ASP A 387 -18.10 29.77 7.87
N PRO A 388 -17.50 30.76 8.55
CA PRO A 388 -17.63 30.91 9.98
C PRO A 388 -19.08 31.00 10.45
N GLN A 389 -19.96 31.66 9.68
CA GLN A 389 -21.37 31.82 10.05
C GLN A 389 -22.10 30.47 10.05
N TYR A 390 -21.85 29.64 9.03
CA TYR A 390 -22.41 28.30 8.94
C TYR A 390 -22.02 27.44 10.16
N ILE A 391 -20.75 27.51 10.60
CA ILE A 391 -20.29 26.79 11.80
C ILE A 391 -20.93 27.34 13.07
N GLU A 392 -20.97 28.66 13.25
CA GLU A 392 -21.56 29.30 14.43
C GLU A 392 -23.04 28.98 14.59
N GLN A 393 -23.80 29.00 13.50
CA GLN A 393 -25.23 28.65 13.48
C GLN A 393 -25.48 27.22 13.98
N HIS A 394 -24.67 26.26 13.53
CA HIS A 394 -24.79 24.87 13.97
C HIS A 394 -24.41 24.66 15.43
N LEU A 395 -23.36 25.35 15.90
CA LEU A 395 -22.97 25.32 17.31
C LEU A 395 -24.05 25.90 18.22
N ALA A 396 -24.68 27.01 17.81
CA ALA A 396 -25.79 27.62 18.54
C ALA A 396 -27.04 26.72 18.57
N ALA A 397 -27.40 26.12 17.43
CA ALA A 397 -28.54 25.19 17.34
C ALA A 397 -28.38 23.99 18.28
N ARG A 398 -27.16 23.42 18.38
CA ARG A 398 -26.86 22.32 19.29
C ARG A 398 -26.90 22.75 20.76
N ALA A 399 -26.36 23.91 21.11
CA ALA A 399 -26.42 24.42 22.48
C ALA A 399 -27.87 24.57 22.96
N HIS A 400 -28.77 25.01 22.08
CA HIS A 400 -30.20 25.10 22.35
C HIS A 400 -30.87 23.72 22.48
N ALA A 401 -30.48 22.75 21.66
CA ALA A 401 -30.98 21.38 21.73
C ALA A 401 -30.51 20.63 22.99
N SER A 402 -29.29 20.90 23.48
CA SER A 402 -28.74 20.28 24.70
C SER A 402 -29.26 20.92 26.00
N ALA A 403 -29.86 22.11 25.93
CA ALA A 403 -30.45 22.81 27.07
C ALA A 403 -31.93 22.45 27.31
N ARG A 404 -32.54 21.71 26.38
CA ARG A 404 -33.87 21.10 26.47
C ARG A 404 -33.71 19.62 26.83
#